data_AF-A0AAI9AGP0-F1
#
_entry.id   AF-A0AAI9AGP0-F1
#
_cell.length_a   1.000
_cell.length_b   1.000
_cell.length_c   1.000
_cell.angle_alpha   90.00
_cell.angle_beta   90.00
_cell.angle_gamma   90.00
#
_symmetry.space_group_name_H-M   'P 1'
#
loop_
_entity.id
_entity.type
_entity.pdbx_description
1 polymer ?
#
loop_
_entity_poly.entity_id
_entity_poly.type
_entity_poly.pdbx_seq_one_letter_code
_entity_poly.pdbx_strand_id
1 'polypeptide(L)'
;MLKPIINHQKEIKDIFKKMEFLRDNFDFNNSNPFFEEIVDLASEMKNELKYHFNLQIYSVGENEKAKKFVKENLLVRDMLFRMLDFIIKNAKNNNPDAFLKFDDFEEILKAFLKKEKGLFIDQITSVCDKKDIEEIENRLKLLI
;
A
#
# COMPACT_ATOMS: atom_id res chain seq x y z
N MET A 1 12.22 -15.36 -2.60
CA MET A 1 11.14 -15.33 -1.62
C MET A 1 10.45 -13.98 -1.58
N LEU A 2 9.13 -13.97 -1.80
CA LEU A 2 8.26 -12.78 -1.88
C LEU A 2 8.71 -11.67 -2.87
N LYS A 3 9.55 -12.01 -3.88
CA LYS A 3 10.00 -11.06 -4.92
C LYS A 3 8.85 -10.31 -5.59
N PRO A 4 7.72 -10.94 -5.93
CA PRO A 4 6.56 -10.24 -6.48
C PRO A 4 6.09 -9.08 -5.60
N ILE A 5 5.97 -9.33 -4.30
CA ILE A 5 5.54 -8.34 -3.31
C ILE A 5 6.56 -7.18 -3.24
N ILE A 6 7.85 -7.51 -3.11
CA ILE A 6 8.91 -6.49 -3.01
C ILE A 6 9.05 -5.67 -4.29
N ASN A 7 8.94 -6.30 -5.45
CA ASN A 7 9.02 -5.63 -6.74
C ASN A 7 7.83 -4.69 -6.95
N HIS A 8 6.64 -5.13 -6.52
CA HIS A 8 5.42 -4.34 -6.60
C HIS A 8 5.45 -3.05 -5.75
N GLN A 9 6.32 -2.96 -4.74
CA GLN A 9 6.50 -1.70 -4.01
C GLN A 9 6.93 -0.53 -4.92
N LYS A 10 7.50 -0.80 -6.10
CA LYS A 10 7.89 0.24 -7.05
C LYS A 10 6.67 1.02 -7.54
N GLU A 11 5.61 0.33 -7.96
CA GLU A 11 4.39 0.96 -8.47
C GLU A 11 3.73 1.84 -7.42
N ILE A 12 3.62 1.33 -6.18
CA ILE A 12 3.15 2.11 -5.02
C ILE A 12 3.98 3.40 -4.83
N LYS A 13 5.31 3.29 -4.88
CA LYS A 13 6.18 4.47 -4.71
C LYS A 13 6.04 5.47 -5.84
N ASP A 14 5.84 4.99 -7.07
CA ASP A 14 5.74 5.86 -8.23
C ASP A 14 4.39 6.61 -8.24
N ILE A 15 3.29 5.98 -7.81
CA ILE A 15 2.02 6.70 -7.57
C ILE A 15 2.19 7.72 -6.44
N PHE A 16 2.82 7.33 -5.31
CA PHE A 16 3.01 8.24 -4.18
C PHE A 16 3.78 9.50 -4.56
N LYS A 17 4.86 9.39 -5.34
CA LYS A 17 5.62 10.55 -5.83
C LYS A 17 4.76 11.53 -6.64
N LYS A 18 3.82 11.02 -7.45
CA LYS A 18 2.89 11.90 -8.19
C LYS A 18 1.95 12.64 -7.23
N MET A 19 1.44 11.94 -6.22
CA MET A 19 0.60 12.56 -5.18
C MET A 19 1.38 13.64 -4.39
N GLU A 20 2.62 13.34 -4.01
CA GLU A 20 3.54 14.28 -3.34
C GLU A 20 3.81 15.51 -4.22
N PHE A 21 4.07 15.31 -5.51
CA PHE A 21 4.23 16.40 -6.46
C PHE A 21 3.00 17.32 -6.52
N LEU A 22 1.79 16.78 -6.57
CA LEU A 22 0.57 17.59 -6.57
C LEU A 22 0.39 18.39 -5.29
N ARG A 23 0.69 17.80 -4.13
CA ARG A 23 0.65 18.50 -2.85
C ARG A 23 1.63 19.67 -2.85
N ASP A 24 2.88 19.42 -3.25
CA ASP A 24 3.95 20.41 -3.16
C ASP A 24 3.77 21.58 -4.14
N ASN A 25 3.05 21.35 -5.24
CA ASN A 25 2.81 22.34 -6.29
C ASN A 25 1.38 22.89 -6.27
N PHE A 26 0.59 22.62 -5.22
CA PHE A 26 -0.81 23.00 -5.14
C PHE A 26 -1.01 24.51 -5.30
N ASP A 27 -1.77 24.92 -6.31
CA ASP A 27 -2.08 26.32 -6.60
C ASP A 27 -3.48 26.71 -6.08
N PHE A 28 -3.52 27.57 -5.06
CA PHE A 28 -4.77 28.10 -4.51
C PHE A 28 -5.55 28.97 -5.51
N ASN A 29 -4.89 29.56 -6.50
CA ASN A 29 -5.55 30.39 -7.52
C ASN A 29 -6.13 29.55 -8.67
N ASN A 30 -5.69 28.30 -8.82
CA ASN A 30 -6.14 27.37 -9.85
C ASN A 30 -6.20 25.94 -9.29
N SER A 31 -7.00 25.75 -8.24
CA SER A 31 -6.99 24.53 -7.42
C SER A 31 -7.75 23.34 -7.99
N ASN A 32 -8.73 23.59 -8.89
CA ASN A 32 -9.63 22.54 -9.37
C ASN A 32 -8.89 21.39 -10.10
N PRO A 33 -7.94 21.66 -11.01
CA PRO A 33 -7.18 20.59 -11.67
C PRO A 33 -6.40 19.71 -10.67
N PHE A 34 -5.84 20.31 -9.61
CA PHE A 34 -5.14 19.57 -8.57
C PHE A 34 -6.07 18.66 -7.78
N PHE A 35 -7.28 19.12 -7.48
CA PHE A 35 -8.27 18.31 -6.77
C PHE A 35 -8.80 17.15 -7.62
N GLU A 36 -9.00 17.36 -8.92
CA GLU A 36 -9.38 16.27 -9.83
C GLU A 36 -8.27 15.22 -9.92
N GLU A 37 -7.03 15.65 -10.16
CA GLU A 37 -5.90 14.74 -10.32
C GLU A 37 -5.57 13.98 -9.03
N ILE A 38 -5.69 14.62 -7.86
CA ILE A 38 -5.43 13.93 -6.59
C ILE A 38 -6.52 12.90 -6.26
N VAL A 39 -7.76 13.11 -6.70
CA VAL A 39 -8.82 12.10 -6.56
C VAL A 39 -8.48 10.85 -7.37
N ASP A 40 -8.00 11.04 -8.59
CA ASP A 40 -7.62 9.93 -9.48
C ASP A 40 -6.42 9.18 -8.92
N LEU A 41 -5.34 9.88 -8.54
CA LEU A 41 -4.14 9.26 -7.98
C LEU A 41 -4.40 8.58 -6.63
N ALA A 42 -5.20 9.17 -5.74
CA ALA A 42 -5.53 8.53 -4.46
C ALA A 42 -6.40 7.27 -4.67
N SER A 43 -7.26 7.27 -5.69
CA SER A 43 -8.06 6.09 -6.07
C SER A 43 -7.17 5.00 -6.68
N GLU A 44 -6.23 5.38 -7.54
CA GLU A 44 -5.21 4.50 -8.12
C GLU A 44 -4.36 3.86 -7.00
N MET A 45 -3.82 4.68 -6.09
CA MET A 45 -3.07 4.23 -4.91
C MET A 45 -3.86 3.23 -4.06
N LYS A 46 -5.15 3.48 -3.83
CA LYS A 46 -5.99 2.57 -3.04
C LYS A 46 -6.14 1.21 -3.73
N ASN A 47 -6.33 1.19 -5.04
CA ASN A 47 -6.40 -0.05 -5.82
C ASN A 47 -5.07 -0.78 -5.83
N GLU A 48 -3.97 -0.04 -5.97
CA GLU A 48 -2.62 -0.58 -6.00
C GLU A 48 -2.23 -1.22 -4.66
N LEU A 49 -2.52 -0.53 -3.55
CA LEU A 49 -2.36 -1.09 -2.21
C LEU A 49 -3.26 -2.32 -2.02
N LYS A 50 -4.52 -2.29 -2.49
CA LYS A 50 -5.42 -3.46 -2.41
C LYS A 50 -4.81 -4.67 -3.10
N TYR A 51 -4.28 -4.50 -4.31
CA TYR A 51 -3.60 -5.58 -5.02
C TYR A 51 -2.36 -6.06 -4.25
N HIS A 52 -1.53 -5.13 -3.77
CA HIS A 52 -0.32 -5.46 -3.01
C HIS A 52 -0.61 -6.26 -1.73
N PHE A 53 -1.61 -5.86 -0.94
CA PHE A 53 -2.03 -6.62 0.24
C PHE A 53 -2.65 -7.97 -0.13
N ASN A 54 -3.33 -8.08 -1.27
CA ASN A 54 -3.81 -9.37 -1.75
C ASN A 54 -2.66 -10.34 -2.05
N LEU A 55 -1.55 -9.86 -2.62
CA LEU A 55 -0.34 -10.70 -2.79
C LEU A 55 0.12 -11.28 -1.46
N GLN A 56 0.11 -10.49 -0.38
CA GLN A 56 0.44 -10.99 0.97
C GLN A 56 -0.54 -12.06 1.47
N ILE A 57 -1.85 -11.86 1.27
CA ILE A 57 -2.89 -12.83 1.65
C ILE A 57 -2.65 -14.17 0.94
N TYR A 58 -2.39 -14.14 -0.37
CA TYR A 58 -2.09 -15.35 -1.14
C TYR A 58 -0.74 -15.98 -0.78
N SER A 59 0.19 -15.19 -0.22
CA SER A 59 1.53 -15.64 0.13
C SER A 59 1.65 -16.45 1.43
N VAL A 60 0.57 -16.70 2.17
CA VAL A 60 0.65 -17.46 3.44
C VAL A 60 -0.18 -18.73 3.45
N GLY A 61 -0.97 -18.96 2.39
CA GLY A 61 -1.74 -20.18 2.21
C GLY A 61 -2.58 -20.58 3.43
N GLU A 62 -2.46 -21.84 3.85
CA GLU A 62 -3.16 -22.37 5.03
C GLU A 62 -2.35 -22.28 6.34
N ASN A 63 -1.11 -21.79 6.31
CA ASN A 63 -0.26 -21.74 7.50
C ASN A 63 -0.77 -20.67 8.49
N GLU A 64 -1.40 -21.13 9.58
CA GLU A 64 -2.04 -20.26 10.58
C GLU A 64 -1.08 -19.30 11.28
N LYS A 65 0.19 -19.70 11.48
CA LYS A 65 1.21 -18.81 12.07
C LYS A 65 1.55 -17.67 11.11
N ALA A 66 1.72 -17.98 9.83
CA ALA A 66 1.97 -17.00 8.78
C ALA A 66 0.78 -16.04 8.57
N LYS A 67 -0.46 -16.55 8.65
CA LYS A 67 -1.69 -15.74 8.57
C LYS A 67 -1.76 -14.65 9.63
N LYS A 68 -1.20 -14.85 10.82
CA LYS A 68 -1.16 -13.81 11.88
C LYS A 68 -0.42 -12.56 11.40
N PHE A 69 0.74 -12.72 10.77
CA PHE A 69 1.54 -11.60 10.28
C PHE A 69 0.82 -10.82 9.17
N VAL A 70 0.11 -11.53 8.28
CA VAL A 70 -0.74 -10.89 7.27
C VAL A 70 -1.88 -10.12 7.93
N LYS A 71 -2.56 -10.69 8.92
CA LYS A 71 -3.64 -9.98 9.65
C LYS A 71 -3.16 -8.66 10.26
N GLU A 72 -1.97 -8.64 10.85
CA GLU A 72 -1.36 -7.40 11.37
C GLU A 72 -1.13 -6.38 10.25
N ASN A 73 -0.65 -6.82 9.09
CA ASN A 73 -0.47 -5.95 7.93
C ASN A 73 -1.82 -5.44 7.36
N LEU A 74 -2.90 -6.23 7.45
CA LEU A 74 -4.24 -5.78 7.05
C LEU A 74 -4.79 -4.66 7.96
N LEU A 75 -4.35 -4.57 9.22
CA LEU A 75 -4.68 -3.40 10.05
C LEU A 75 -4.04 -2.12 9.49
N VAL A 76 -2.80 -2.22 9.00
CA VAL A 76 -2.11 -1.11 8.34
C VAL A 76 -2.82 -0.73 7.03
N ARG A 77 -3.25 -1.72 6.24
CA ARG A 77 -4.08 -1.49 5.04
C ARG A 77 -5.31 -0.65 5.37
N ASP A 78 -6.05 -1.04 6.40
CA ASP A 78 -7.30 -0.37 6.76
C ASP A 78 -7.06 1.08 7.21
N MET A 79 -5.94 1.34 7.89
CA MET A 79 -5.51 2.71 8.22
C MET A 79 -5.19 3.53 6.96
N LEU A 80 -4.34 2.99 6.07
CA LEU A 80 -3.98 3.64 4.81
C LEU A 80 -5.22 3.93 3.95
N PHE A 81 -6.17 3.00 3.88
CA PHE A 81 -7.41 3.16 3.11
C PHE A 81 -8.29 4.26 3.67
N ARG A 82 -8.42 4.38 5.00
CA ARG A 82 -9.17 5.46 5.62
C ARG A 82 -8.55 6.83 5.32
N MET A 83 -7.22 6.91 5.28
CA MET A 83 -6.51 8.14 4.91
C MET A 83 -6.74 8.49 3.45
N LEU A 84 -6.66 7.53 2.53
CA LEU A 84 -6.97 7.75 1.12
C LEU A 84 -8.44 8.15 0.92
N ASP A 85 -9.37 7.52 1.62
CA ASP A 85 -10.79 7.90 1.58
C ASP A 85 -11.02 9.32 2.08
N PHE A 86 -10.27 9.75 3.10
CA PHE A 86 -10.30 11.12 3.59
C PHE A 86 -9.76 12.11 2.55
N ILE A 87 -8.64 11.80 1.90
CA ILE A 87 -8.05 12.61 0.81
C ILE A 87 -9.08 12.75 -0.32
N ILE A 88 -9.60 11.62 -0.82
CA ILE A 88 -10.58 11.58 -1.93
C ILE A 88 -11.84 12.38 -1.58
N LYS A 89 -12.38 12.19 -0.38
CA LYS A 89 -13.60 12.88 0.05
C LYS A 89 -13.41 14.39 0.09
N ASN A 90 -12.31 14.88 0.65
CA ASN A 90 -12.07 16.32 0.77
C ASN A 90 -11.73 16.94 -0.59
N ALA A 91 -10.93 16.25 -1.41
CA ALA A 91 -10.59 16.73 -2.75
C ALA A 91 -11.83 16.86 -3.65
N LYS A 92 -12.77 15.90 -3.60
CA LYS A 92 -14.07 15.99 -4.31
C LYS A 92 -14.93 17.19 -3.89
N ASN A 93 -14.70 17.74 -2.69
CA ASN A 93 -15.37 18.93 -2.20
C ASN A 93 -14.53 20.20 -2.39
N ASN A 94 -13.45 20.12 -3.16
CA ASN A 94 -12.45 21.19 -3.34
C ASN A 94 -11.94 21.74 -2.00
N ASN A 95 -11.82 20.87 -0.99
CA ASN A 95 -11.36 21.24 0.34
C ASN A 95 -9.85 20.98 0.47
N PRO A 96 -9.01 22.01 0.74
CA PRO A 96 -7.58 21.86 1.01
C PRO A 96 -7.25 20.90 2.15
N ASP A 97 -8.21 20.61 3.04
CA ASP A 97 -8.06 19.58 4.07
C ASP A 97 -7.70 18.21 3.50
N ALA A 98 -7.91 17.98 2.20
CA ALA A 98 -7.42 16.78 1.50
C ALA A 98 -5.93 16.50 1.78
N PHE A 99 -5.12 17.54 1.98
CA PHE A 99 -3.69 17.38 2.23
C PHE A 99 -3.31 17.15 3.71
N LEU A 100 -4.25 17.30 4.66
CA LEU A 100 -3.97 17.15 6.10
C LEU A 100 -3.50 15.75 6.50
N LYS A 101 -3.75 14.74 5.67
CA LYS A 101 -3.37 13.34 5.94
C LYS A 101 -2.16 12.86 5.16
N PHE A 102 -1.52 13.71 4.36
CA PHE A 102 -0.38 13.31 3.54
C PHE A 102 0.82 12.88 4.37
N ASP A 103 1.24 13.69 5.35
CA ASP A 103 2.41 13.37 6.18
C ASP A 103 2.21 12.06 6.97
N ASP A 104 1.04 11.93 7.62
CA ASP A 104 0.66 10.70 8.34
C ASP A 104 0.67 9.47 7.39
N PHE A 105 0.08 9.63 6.21
CA PHE A 105 -0.01 8.56 5.21
C PHE A 105 1.38 8.15 4.72
N GLU A 106 2.23 9.12 4.41
CA GLU A 106 3.60 8.91 3.95
C GLU A 106 4.42 8.16 5.01
N GLU A 107 4.36 8.60 6.26
CA GLU A 107 5.12 7.99 7.36
C GLU A 107 4.72 6.52 7.53
N ILE A 108 3.42 6.25 7.59
CA ILE A 108 2.90 4.88 7.72
C ILE A 108 3.27 4.03 6.50
N LEU A 109 3.13 4.58 5.29
CA LEU A 109 3.47 3.87 4.06
C LEU A 109 4.96 3.52 4.02
N LYS A 110 5.85 4.48 4.30
CA LYS A 110 7.30 4.24 4.34
C LYS A 110 7.68 3.22 5.41
N ALA A 111 7.11 3.33 6.61
CA ALA A 111 7.34 2.38 7.69
C ALA A 111 6.90 0.96 7.31
N PHE A 112 5.73 0.83 6.69
CA PHE A 112 5.19 -0.44 6.21
C PHE A 112 6.07 -1.07 5.12
N LEU A 113 6.42 -0.33 4.07
CA LEU A 113 7.25 -0.85 2.98
C LEU A 113 8.66 -1.25 3.46
N LYS A 114 9.20 -0.55 4.47
CA LYS A 114 10.45 -0.91 5.14
C LYS A 114 10.32 -2.18 5.98
N LYS A 115 9.24 -2.30 6.77
CA LYS A 115 8.92 -3.52 7.53
C LYS A 115 8.82 -4.74 6.61
N GLU A 116 8.17 -4.56 5.46
CA GLU A 116 7.94 -5.65 4.52
C GLU A 116 9.24 -6.22 3.94
N LYS A 117 10.22 -5.37 3.63
CA LYS A 117 11.53 -5.79 3.10
C LYS A 117 12.40 -6.57 4.08
N GLY A 118 12.15 -6.45 5.39
CA GLY A 118 12.93 -7.11 6.42
C GLY A 118 12.06 -8.03 7.26
N LEU A 119 11.43 -7.43 8.28
CA LEU A 119 10.71 -8.16 9.34
C LEU A 119 9.64 -9.11 8.80
N PHE A 120 8.86 -8.72 7.78
CA PHE A 120 7.79 -9.59 7.28
C PHE A 120 8.35 -10.86 6.63
N ILE A 121 9.41 -10.74 5.82
CA ILE A 121 10.08 -11.89 5.20
C ILE A 121 10.68 -12.82 6.26
N ASP A 122 11.33 -12.24 7.27
CA ASP A 122 11.92 -13.00 8.39
C ASP A 122 10.84 -13.72 9.21
N GLN A 123 9.71 -13.06 9.44
CA GLN A 123 8.56 -13.65 10.13
C GLN A 123 8.01 -14.86 9.38
N ILE A 124 7.78 -14.74 8.05
CA ILE A 124 7.29 -15.84 7.22
C ILE A 124 8.29 -17.00 7.21
N THR A 125 9.57 -16.73 6.97
CA THR A 125 10.62 -17.77 6.94
C THR A 125 10.81 -18.48 8.27
N SER A 126 10.54 -17.82 9.39
CA SER A 126 10.67 -18.42 10.73
C SER A 126 9.57 -19.44 11.07
N VAL A 127 8.43 -19.40 10.36
CA VAL A 127 7.26 -20.23 10.68
C VAL A 127 6.83 -21.17 9.54
N CYS A 128 7.36 -20.98 8.35
CA CYS A 128 7.10 -21.82 7.17
C CYS A 128 8.30 -22.75 6.92
N ASP A 129 8.02 -24.02 6.63
CA ASP A 129 9.05 -24.95 6.18
C ASP A 129 9.37 -24.75 4.68
N LYS A 130 10.35 -25.48 4.15
CA LYS A 130 10.73 -25.33 2.73
C LYS A 130 9.58 -25.61 1.77
N LYS A 131 8.68 -26.54 2.11
CA LYS A 131 7.56 -26.91 1.27
C LYS A 131 6.50 -25.80 1.24
N ASP A 132 6.17 -25.24 2.40
CA ASP A 132 5.32 -24.07 2.52
C ASP A 132 5.85 -22.91 1.65
N ILE A 133 7.16 -22.65 1.74
CA ILE A 133 7.82 -21.58 0.99
C ILE A 133 7.71 -21.79 -0.52
N GLU A 134 7.94 -23.02 -1.01
CA GLU A 134 7.80 -23.34 -2.44
C GLU A 134 6.35 -23.17 -2.92
N GLU A 135 5.36 -23.61 -2.13
CA GLU A 135 3.95 -23.42 -2.45
C GLU A 135 3.55 -21.94 -2.50
N ILE A 136 4.11 -21.13 -1.61
CA ILE A 136 3.92 -19.68 -1.57
C ILE A 136 4.47 -19.04 -2.85
N GLU A 137 5.70 -19.39 -3.24
CA GLU A 137 6.31 -18.85 -4.45
C GLU A 137 5.55 -19.27 -5.72
N ASN A 138 5.05 -20.51 -5.77
CA ASN A 138 4.24 -20.97 -6.90
C ASN A 138 2.89 -20.25 -6.99
N ARG A 139 2.21 -20.02 -5.85
CA ARG A 139 0.97 -19.24 -5.81
C ARG A 139 1.17 -17.81 -6.30
N LEU A 140 2.24 -17.16 -5.84
CA LEU A 140 2.54 -15.79 -6.25
C LEU A 140 2.85 -15.66 -7.75
N LYS A 141 3.51 -16.65 -8.36
CA LYS A 141 3.76 -16.67 -9.81
C LYS A 141 2.48 -16.76 -10.65
N LEU A 142 1.40 -17.32 -10.12
CA LEU A 142 0.11 -17.42 -10.84
C LEU A 142 -0.70 -16.12 -10.83
N LEU A 143 -0.28 -15.12 -10.04
CA LEU A 143 -0.99 -13.85 -9.84
C LEU A 143 -0.37 -12.68 -10.62
N ILE A 144 0.73 -12.93 -11.33
CA ILE A 144 1.50 -11.98 -12.15
C ILE A 144 1.39 -12.42 -13.60
#